data_AF-A0A090B903-F1
#
_entry.id   AF-A0A090B903-F1
#
_cell.length_a   1.000
_cell.length_b   1.000
_cell.length_c   1.000
_cell.angle_alpha   90.00
_cell.angle_beta   90.00
_cell.angle_gamma   90.00
#
_symmetry.space_group_name_H-M   'P 1'
#
loop_
_entity.id
_entity.type
_entity.pdbx_description
1 polymer ?
#
loop_
_entity_poly.entity_id
_entity_poly.type
_entity_poly.pdbx_seq_one_letter_code
_entity_poly.pdbx_strand_id
1 'polypeptide(L)'
;MWRILCSVCVTCLWIQRNRARFEQEDVTIAGSVQEFWDTGVRQLRAVAEFRRFETKIQGAHLLLSLRHLDRAPRAPQVTSPVQPPDSQEEPALLTGLRIYQKSCTH
;
A
#
# COMPACT_ATOMS: atom_id res chain seq x y z
N MET A 1 -5.96 2.86 -8.49
CA MET A 1 -5.47 1.60 -7.89
C MET A 1 -6.52 0.51 -7.93
N TRP A 2 -7.69 0.69 -7.28
CA TRP A 2 -8.79 -0.30 -7.26
C TRP A 2 -9.13 -0.91 -8.62
N ARG A 3 -9.44 -0.09 -9.65
CA ARG A 3 -9.78 -0.59 -11.00
C ARG A 3 -8.70 -1.50 -11.62
N ILE A 4 -7.43 -1.16 -11.41
CA ILE A 4 -6.29 -1.94 -11.92
C ILE A 4 -6.24 -3.29 -11.20
N LEU A 5 -6.35 -3.28 -9.88
CA LEU A 5 -6.33 -4.51 -9.07
C LEU A 5 -7.55 -5.41 -9.35
N CYS A 6 -8.74 -4.85 -9.55
CA CYS A 6 -9.91 -5.63 -9.97
C CYS A 6 -9.70 -6.29 -11.34
N SER A 7 -9.15 -5.55 -12.31
CA SER A 7 -8.85 -6.11 -13.63
C SER A 7 -7.84 -7.25 -13.52
N VAL A 8 -6.74 -7.04 -12.77
CA VAL A 8 -5.72 -8.07 -12.55
C VAL A 8 -6.31 -9.29 -11.84
N CYS A 9 -7.18 -9.09 -10.85
CA CYS A 9 -7.86 -10.17 -10.12
C CYS A 9 -8.70 -11.03 -11.07
N VAL A 10 -9.56 -10.41 -11.89
CA VAL A 10 -10.38 -11.13 -12.86
C VAL A 10 -9.52 -11.90 -13.87
N THR A 11 -8.45 -11.28 -14.37
CA THR A 11 -7.51 -11.92 -15.31
C THR A 11 -6.78 -13.10 -14.67
N CYS A 12 -6.23 -12.95 -13.46
CA CYS A 12 -5.55 -14.02 -12.74
C CYS A 12 -6.51 -15.19 -12.44
N LEU A 13 -7.72 -14.90 -11.96
CA LEU A 13 -8.75 -15.92 -11.71
C LEU A 13 -9.11 -16.68 -12.98
N TRP A 14 -9.22 -15.98 -14.12
CA TRP A 14 -9.54 -16.61 -15.39
C TRP A 14 -8.40 -17.53 -15.87
N ILE A 15 -7.14 -17.07 -15.78
CA ILE A 15 -5.95 -17.87 -16.15
C ILE A 15 -5.85 -19.11 -15.26
N GLN A 16 -5.98 -18.95 -13.95
CA GLN A 16 -5.90 -20.04 -12.98
C GLN A 16 -7.02 -21.07 -13.19
N ARG A 17 -8.25 -20.61 -13.43
CA ARG A 17 -9.37 -21.51 -13.77
C ARG A 17 -9.09 -22.31 -15.04
N ASN A 18 -8.47 -21.69 -16.05
CA ASN A 18 -8.12 -22.39 -17.28
C ASN A 18 -7.02 -23.42 -17.06
N ARG A 19 -5.95 -23.08 -16.34
CA ARG A 19 -4.88 -24.02 -15.98
C ARG A 19 -5.41 -25.23 -15.22
N ALA A 20 -6.21 -25.00 -14.18
CA ALA A 20 -6.83 -26.07 -13.40
C ALA A 20 -7.75 -26.98 -14.26
N ARG A 21 -8.49 -26.39 -15.21
CA ARG A 21 -9.48 -27.13 -16.02
C ARG A 21 -8.87 -27.86 -17.21
N PHE A 22 -7.90 -27.25 -17.90
CA PHE A 22 -7.39 -27.72 -19.18
C PHE A 22 -5.97 -28.29 -19.10
N GLU A 23 -5.16 -27.82 -18.15
CA GLU A 23 -3.76 -28.24 -17.98
C GLU A 23 -3.59 -29.18 -16.77
N GLN A 24 -4.65 -29.42 -15.98
CA GLN A 24 -4.65 -30.21 -14.74
C GLN A 24 -3.57 -29.77 -13.75
N GLU A 25 -3.17 -28.50 -13.82
CA GLU A 25 -2.16 -27.94 -12.91
C GLU A 25 -2.76 -27.71 -11.52
N ASP A 26 -2.01 -28.07 -10.48
CA ASP A 26 -2.40 -27.84 -9.09
C ASP A 26 -2.27 -26.35 -8.74
N VAL A 27 -3.39 -25.63 -8.87
CA VAL A 27 -3.49 -24.23 -8.46
C VAL A 27 -3.71 -24.15 -6.95
N THR A 28 -2.70 -23.68 -6.22
CA THR A 28 -2.78 -23.44 -4.78
C THR A 28 -3.20 -22.00 -4.47
N ILE A 29 -3.93 -21.79 -3.38
CA ILE A 29 -4.34 -20.45 -2.93
C ILE A 29 -3.12 -19.54 -2.70
N ALA A 30 -2.04 -20.07 -2.10
CA ALA A 30 -0.82 -19.31 -1.86
C ALA A 30 -0.15 -18.87 -3.17
N GLY A 31 -0.03 -19.77 -4.14
CA GLY A 31 0.47 -19.44 -5.48
C GLY A 31 -0.42 -18.42 -6.19
N SER A 32 -1.74 -18.58 -6.10
CA SER A 32 -2.70 -17.64 -6.68
C SER A 32 -2.58 -16.22 -6.13
N VAL A 33 -2.43 -16.10 -4.80
CA VAL A 33 -2.25 -14.80 -4.13
C VAL A 33 -0.92 -14.17 -4.55
N GLN A 34 0.14 -14.96 -4.64
CA GLN A 34 1.45 -14.47 -5.07
C GLN A 34 1.42 -13.98 -6.53
N GLU A 35 0.85 -14.77 -7.46
CA GLU A 35 0.71 -14.37 -8.88
C GLU A 35 -0.11 -13.08 -9.04
N PHE A 36 -1.22 -12.97 -8.30
CA PHE A 36 -2.04 -11.77 -8.28
C PHE A 36 -1.25 -10.56 -7.77
N TRP A 37 -0.52 -10.73 -6.67
CA TRP A 37 0.28 -9.67 -6.07
C TRP A 37 1.39 -9.19 -7.01
N ASP A 38 2.18 -10.11 -7.54
CA ASP A 38 3.29 -9.81 -8.46
C ASP A 38 2.79 -9.08 -9.71
N THR A 39 1.70 -9.58 -10.29
CA THR A 39 1.08 -8.96 -11.47
C THR A 39 0.51 -7.58 -11.13
N GLY A 40 -0.18 -7.45 -9.99
CA GLY A 40 -0.80 -6.21 -9.53
C GLY A 40 0.24 -5.12 -9.26
N VAL A 41 1.30 -5.43 -8.52
CA VAL A 41 2.39 -4.49 -8.21
C VAL A 41 3.11 -4.06 -9.48
N ARG A 42 3.38 -4.98 -10.41
CA ARG A 42 4.00 -4.66 -11.70
C ARG A 42 3.16 -3.67 -12.52
N GLN A 43 1.85 -3.91 -12.63
CA GLN A 43 0.94 -3.02 -13.35
C GLN A 43 0.84 -1.64 -12.68
N LEU A 44 0.75 -1.60 -11.35
CA LEU A 44 0.72 -0.34 -10.61
C LEU A 44 2.02 0.45 -10.76
N ARG A 45 3.19 -0.22 -10.79
CA ARG A 45 4.48 0.42 -11.04
C ARG A 45 4.54 1.04 -12.44
N ALA A 46 4.07 0.32 -13.47
CA ALA A 46 4.00 0.86 -14.83
C ALA A 46 3.13 2.12 -14.91
N VAL A 47 1.96 2.11 -14.25
CA VAL A 47 1.09 3.29 -14.16
C VAL A 47 1.74 4.44 -13.40
N ALA A 48 2.49 4.14 -12.34
CA ALA A 48 3.17 5.16 -11.55
C ALA A 48 4.29 5.85 -12.34
N GLU A 49 5.07 5.08 -13.11
CA GLU A 49 6.09 5.64 -14.01
C GLU A 49 5.47 6.47 -15.14
N PHE A 50 4.40 5.97 -15.78
CA PHE A 50 3.67 6.74 -16.79
C PHE A 50 3.13 8.06 -16.23
N ARG A 51 2.50 8.01 -15.05
CA ARG A 51 2.00 9.21 -14.37
C ARG A 51 3.11 10.13 -13.92
N ARG A 52 4.32 9.64 -13.63
CA ARG A 52 5.45 10.51 -13.26
C ARG A 52 5.90 11.37 -14.44
N PHE A 53 5.76 10.87 -15.67
CA PHE A 53 6.00 11.63 -16.89
C PHE A 53 4.96 12.74 -17.09
N GLU A 54 3.66 12.41 -16.94
CA GLU A 54 2.57 13.38 -17.14
C GLU A 54 2.36 14.34 -15.95
N THR A 55 2.43 13.82 -14.73
CA THR A 55 2.09 14.46 -13.46
C THR A 55 3.07 14.03 -12.36
N LYS A 56 4.27 14.63 -12.37
CA LYS A 56 5.41 14.29 -11.49
C LYS A 56 5.03 13.98 -10.03
N ILE A 57 4.17 14.77 -9.40
CA ILE A 57 3.75 14.59 -8.00
C ILE A 57 2.90 13.33 -7.81
N GLN A 58 1.90 13.09 -8.67
CA GLN A 58 1.01 11.93 -8.53
C GLN A 58 1.74 10.63 -8.80
N GLY A 59 2.62 10.60 -9.81
CA GLY A 59 3.47 9.44 -10.10
C GLY A 59 4.45 9.14 -8.96
N ALA A 60 5.12 10.16 -8.42
CA ALA A 60 6.04 10.01 -7.29
C ALA A 60 5.32 9.50 -6.03
N HIS A 61 4.14 10.03 -5.72
CA HIS A 61 3.35 9.59 -4.57
C HIS A 61 2.93 8.13 -4.72
N LEU A 62 2.46 7.72 -5.90
CA LEU A 62 2.08 6.32 -6.16
C LEU A 62 3.28 5.36 -6.05
N LEU A 63 4.46 5.75 -6.55
CA LEU A 63 5.69 4.96 -6.37
C LEU A 63 6.09 4.80 -4.91
N LEU A 64 5.98 5.87 -4.11
CA LEU A 64 6.25 5.81 -2.67
C LEU A 64 5.27 4.88 -1.96
N SER A 65 3.98 4.97 -2.27
CA SER A 65 2.96 4.07 -1.71
C SER A 65 3.25 2.60 -2.07
N LEU A 66 3.66 2.31 -3.30
CA LEU A 66 4.05 0.95 -3.70
C LEU A 66 5.26 0.43 -2.93
N ARG A 67 6.28 1.28 -2.69
CA ARG A 67 7.44 0.90 -1.87
C ARG A 67 7.06 0.60 -0.41
N HIS A 68 6.02 1.22 0.12
CA HIS A 68 5.51 0.90 1.45
C HIS A 68 4.75 -0.41 1.49
N LEU A 69 3.99 -0.74 0.44
CA LEU A 69 3.27 -2.00 0.31
C LEU A 69 4.20 -3.20 0.11
N ASP A 70 5.31 -3.02 -0.62
CA ASP A 70 6.30 -4.06 -0.89
C ASP A 70 7.18 -4.37 0.34
N ARG A 71 7.18 -3.46 1.32
CA ARG A 71 7.88 -3.68 2.58
C ARG A 71 7.02 -4.60 3.43
N ALA A 72 7.58 -5.74 3.86
CA ALA A 72 6.97 -6.56 4.91
C ALA A 72 6.51 -5.63 6.05
N PRO A 73 5.29 -5.80 6.59
CA PRO A 73 4.82 -4.97 7.68
C PRO A 73 5.89 -5.04 8.75
N ARG A 74 6.52 -3.90 9.04
CA ARG A 74 7.40 -3.83 10.20
C ARG A 74 6.51 -4.23 11.35
N ALA A 75 6.80 -5.37 11.97
CA ALA A 75 6.27 -5.67 13.29
C ALA A 75 6.44 -4.36 14.08
N PRO A 76 5.40 -3.88 14.80
CA PRO A 76 5.56 -2.71 15.62
C PRO A 76 6.80 -3.01 16.44
N GLN A 77 7.89 -2.27 16.16
CA GLN A 77 9.05 -2.37 17.00
C GLN A 77 8.46 -2.05 18.35
N VAL A 78 8.52 -3.01 19.27
CA VAL A 78 8.22 -2.75 20.67
C VAL A 78 9.10 -1.54 20.95
N THR A 79 8.47 -0.37 20.97
CA THR A 79 9.12 0.86 21.33
C THR A 79 9.67 0.51 22.68
N SER A 80 11.00 0.42 22.76
CA SER A 80 11.73 0.40 24.01
C SER A 80 10.96 1.31 24.97
N PRO A 81 10.59 0.86 26.19
CA PRO A 81 9.84 1.70 27.10
C PRO A 81 10.63 3.00 27.24
N VAL A 82 10.19 4.02 26.52
CA VAL A 82 10.74 5.36 26.60
C VAL A 82 10.34 5.76 27.99
N GLN A 83 11.33 5.71 28.88
CA GLN A 83 11.25 6.27 30.21
C GLN A 83 10.58 7.63 30.06
N PRO A 84 9.43 7.86 30.72
CA PRO A 84 8.72 9.13 30.55
C PRO A 84 9.69 10.25 30.91
N PRO A 85 9.92 11.24 30.02
CA PRO A 85 10.55 12.46 30.46
C PRO A 85 9.66 13.02 31.57
N ASP A 86 10.29 13.31 32.70
CA ASP A 86 9.66 13.93 33.85
C ASP A 86 8.74 15.06 33.39
N SER A 87 7.49 14.98 33.86
CA SER A 87 6.55 16.07 34.12
C SER A 87 6.66 17.37 33.31
N GLN A 88 5.55 17.70 32.62
CA GLN A 88 5.07 19.07 32.30
C GLN A 88 5.48 19.77 30.98
N GLU A 89 5.74 19.06 29.88
CA GLU A 89 5.61 19.70 28.55
C GLU A 89 4.50 19.05 27.73
N GLU A 90 3.42 19.81 27.50
CA GLU A 90 2.41 19.44 26.52
C GLU A 90 3.13 19.30 25.16
N PRO A 91 3.17 18.11 24.53
CA PRO A 91 3.96 17.90 23.33
C PRO A 91 3.50 18.90 22.27
N ALA A 92 4.44 19.65 21.68
CA ALA A 92 4.19 20.76 20.75
C ALA A 92 3.21 20.41 19.61
N LEU A 93 3.10 19.12 19.28
CA LEU A 93 2.12 18.58 18.34
C LEU A 93 0.66 18.75 18.80
N LEU A 94 0.36 18.57 20.08
CA LEU A 94 -0.99 18.78 20.64
C LEU A 94 -1.38 20.27 20.60
N THR A 95 -0.43 21.16 20.89
CA THR A 95 -0.64 22.61 20.76
C THR A 95 -0.93 23.01 19.31
N GLY A 96 -0.16 22.48 18.36
CA GLY A 96 -0.37 22.71 16.93
C GLY A 96 -1.72 22.21 16.43
N LEU A 97 -2.12 20.99 16.82
CA LEU A 97 -3.42 20.42 16.48
C LEU A 97 -4.58 21.25 17.04
N ARG A 98 -4.45 21.72 18.29
CA ARG A 98 -5.49 22.53 18.96
C ARG A 98 -5.66 23.90 18.29
N ILE A 99 -4.58 24.53 17.84
CA ILE A 99 -4.62 25.79 17.08
C ILE A 99 -5.33 25.58 15.74
N TYR A 100 -4.96 24.54 15.00
CA TYR A 100 -5.57 24.22 13.71
C TYR A 100 -7.07 23.94 13.85
N GLN A 101 -7.46 23.14 14.84
CA GLN A 101 -8.86 22.81 15.08
C GLN A 101 -9.71 24.06 15.37
N LYS A 102 -9.19 25.01 16.16
CA LYS A 102 -9.86 26.28 16.42
C LYS A 102 -9.98 27.16 15.17
N SER A 103 -9.00 27.11 14.27
CA SER A 103 -9.03 27.87 13.02
C SER A 103 -10.02 27.32 11.99
N CYS A 104 -10.37 26.03 12.05
CA CYS A 104 -11.32 25.39 11.14
C CYS A 104 -12.79 25.48 11.60
N THR A 105 -13.05 25.95 12.82
CA THR A 105 -14.39 26.07 13.41
C THR A 105 -14.96 27.49 13.34
N HIS A 106 -14.37 28.39 12.54
CA HIS A 106 -14.83 29.77 12.36
C HIS A 106 -15.12 30.09 10.89
#